data_AF-A0AAC8ZWA4-F1
#
_entry.id   AF-A0AAC8ZWA4-F1
#
_cell.length_a   1.000
_cell.length_b   1.000
_cell.length_c   1.000
_cell.angle_alpha   90.00
_cell.angle_beta   90.00
_cell.angle_gamma   90.00
#
_symmetry.space_group_name_H-M   'P 1'
#
loop_
_entity.id
_entity.type
_entity.pdbx_description
1 polymer ?
#
loop_
_entity_poly.entity_id
_entity_poly.type
_entity_poly.pdbx_seq_one_letter_code
_entity_poly.pdbx_strand_id
1 'polypeptide(L)' 'MTSRTVTLTILALAGALALAGCGKKPSFVDSPRPEGQPDPFPRSYPNPDLDPKPGKPAGSGVQFP' A
#
# COMPACT_ATOMS: atom_id res chain seq x y z
N MET A 1 16.70 -14.61 39.78
CA MET A 1 17.01 -13.63 38.70
C MET A 1 16.62 -14.11 37.29
N THR A 2 16.04 -15.30 37.12
CA THR A 2 15.81 -15.92 35.80
C THR A 2 14.50 -15.51 35.13
N SER A 3 13.39 -15.38 35.88
CA SER A 3 12.06 -15.14 35.29
C SER A 3 11.94 -13.79 34.58
N ARG A 4 12.53 -12.72 35.13
CA ARG A 4 12.43 -11.36 34.56
C ARG A 4 13.15 -11.25 33.21
N THR A 5 14.31 -11.91 33.08
CA THR A 5 15.07 -11.95 31.83
C THR A 5 14.31 -12.72 30.76
N VAL A 6 13.68 -13.85 31.12
CA VAL A 6 12.84 -14.62 30.20
C VAL A 6 11.67 -13.79 29.69
N THR A 7 10.93 -13.10 30.57
CA THR A 7 9.81 -12.25 30.15
C THR A 7 10.25 -11.13 29.21
N LEU A 8 11.39 -10.49 29.50
CA LEU A 8 11.94 -9.43 28.65
C LEU A 8 12.36 -9.96 27.26
N THR A 9 12.94 -11.15 27.19
CA THR A 9 13.31 -11.77 25.88
C THR A 9 12.09 -12.11 25.03
N ILE A 10 11.00 -12.61 25.65
CA ILE A 10 9.75 -12.91 24.94
C ILE A 10 9.12 -11.63 24.40
N LEU A 11 9.09 -10.55 25.20
CA LEU A 11 8.54 -9.27 24.79
C LEU A 11 9.34 -8.65 23.62
N ALA A 12 10.67 -8.73 23.69
CA ALA A 12 11.55 -8.25 22.63
C ALA A 12 11.34 -9.03 21.32
N LEU A 13 11.20 -10.36 21.41
CA LEU A 13 10.96 -11.21 20.25
C LEU A 13 9.59 -10.92 19.61
N ALA A 14 8.54 -10.79 20.41
CA ALA A 14 7.21 -10.44 19.93
C ALA A 14 7.19 -9.06 19.25
N GLY A 15 7.89 -8.07 19.80
CA GLY A 15 8.05 -6.76 19.20
C GLY A 15 8.77 -6.83 17.84
N ALA A 16 9.85 -7.59 17.75
CA ALA A 16 10.58 -7.75 16.48
C ALA A 16 9.72 -8.39 15.38
N LEU A 17 8.91 -9.41 15.71
CA LEU A 17 7.98 -10.01 14.73
C LEU A 17 6.90 -9.03 14.28
N ALA A 18 6.37 -8.21 15.19
CA ALA A 18 5.36 -7.21 14.84
C ALA A 18 5.92 -6.12 13.90
N LEU A 19 7.16 -5.68 14.10
CA LEU A 19 7.81 -4.70 13.22
C LEU A 19 8.20 -5.30 11.86
N ALA A 20 8.56 -6.58 11.80
CA ALA A 20 8.95 -7.24 10.54
C ALA A 20 7.78 -7.35 9.52
N GLY A 21 6.53 -7.31 9.99
CA GLY A 21 5.34 -7.29 9.14
C GLY A 21 4.94 -5.88 8.64
N CYS A 22 5.36 -4.82 9.34
CA CYS A 22 5.04 -3.44 8.98
C CYS A 22 5.95 -2.97 7.84
N GLY A 23 5.38 -2.75 6.65
CA GLY A 23 6.11 -2.26 5.48
C GLY A 23 6.48 -3.32 4.46
N LYS A 24 6.06 -4.59 4.65
CA LYS A 24 6.09 -5.57 3.55
C LYS A 24 5.04 -5.14 2.51
N LYS A 25 5.52 -4.49 1.44
CA LYS A 25 4.67 -4.16 0.29
C LYS A 25 4.01 -5.45 -0.23
N PRO A 26 2.68 -5.51 -0.36
CA PRO A 26 2.01 -6.67 -0.95
C PRO A 26 2.56 -6.89 -2.36
N SER A 27 2.83 -8.14 -2.73
CA SER A 27 3.26 -8.46 -4.10
C SER A 27 2.16 -8.21 -5.13
N PHE A 28 0.93 -7.97 -4.67
CA PHE A 28 -0.27 -7.65 -5.45
C PHE A 28 -0.35 -6.18 -5.86
N VAL A 29 0.80 -5.56 -6.14
CA VAL A 29 0.82 -4.37 -6.97
C VAL A 29 1.40 -4.84 -8.28
N ASP A 30 0.65 -4.68 -9.37
CA ASP A 30 1.15 -4.97 -10.71
C ASP A 30 2.55 -4.35 -10.84
N SER A 31 3.53 -5.20 -11.19
CA SER A 31 4.89 -4.72 -11.41
C SER A 31 4.85 -3.66 -12.51
N PRO A 32 5.68 -2.59 -12.41
CA PRO A 32 5.76 -1.62 -13.49
C PRO A 32 5.94 -2.34 -14.81
N ARG A 33 5.12 -1.99 -15.79
CA ARG A 33 5.14 -2.72 -17.06
C ARG A 33 6.52 -2.55 -17.70
N PRO A 34 7.08 -3.64 -18.27
CA PRO A 34 8.35 -3.57 -19.00
C PRO A 34 8.34 -2.46 -20.03
N GLU A 35 9.49 -1.81 -20.21
CA GLU A 35 9.68 -0.77 -21.22
C GLU A 35 9.27 -1.29 -22.61
N GLY A 36 8.52 -0.48 -23.37
CA GLY A 36 8.06 -0.83 -24.71
C GLY A 36 6.73 -1.60 -24.77
N GLN A 37 6.10 -1.96 -23.64
CA GLN A 37 4.73 -2.45 -23.68
C GLN A 37 3.72 -1.31 -23.89
N PRO A 38 2.76 -1.45 -24.82
CA PRO A 38 1.74 -0.44 -25.06
C PRO A 38 0.87 -0.21 -23.82
N ASP A 39 0.46 1.04 -23.60
CA ASP A 39 -0.48 1.40 -22.54
C ASP A 39 -1.86 0.73 -22.82
N PRO A 40 -2.49 -0.03 -21.91
CA PRO A 40 -3.78 -0.67 -22.13
C PRO A 40 -4.88 0.39 -22.06
N PHE A 41 -4.54 1.58 -21.54
CA PHE A 41 -5.35 2.77 -21.49
C PHE A 41 -4.68 3.83 -22.37
N PRO A 42 -4.75 3.71 -23.71
CA PRO A 42 -4.05 4.59 -24.66
C PRO A 42 -4.61 6.03 -24.70
N ARG A 43 -5.25 6.49 -23.62
CA ARG A 43 -5.78 7.85 -23.51
C ARG A 43 -4.66 8.80 -23.09
N SER A 44 -4.56 9.92 -23.78
CA SER A 44 -3.79 11.06 -23.28
C SER A 44 -4.52 11.67 -22.08
N TYR A 45 -3.81 11.82 -20.96
CA TYR A 45 -4.29 12.63 -19.84
C TYR A 45 -4.02 14.11 -20.17
N PRO A 46 -4.91 15.06 -19.84
CA PRO A 46 -6.16 14.89 -19.08
C PRO A 46 -7.36 14.40 -19.90
N ASN A 47 -8.28 13.68 -19.27
CA ASN A 47 -9.58 13.31 -19.81
C ASN A 47 -10.68 14.24 -19.24
N PRO A 48 -11.10 15.29 -19.96
CA PRO A 48 -12.04 16.29 -19.44
C PRO A 48 -13.46 15.77 -19.13
N ASP A 49 -13.81 14.57 -19.61
CA ASP A 49 -15.11 13.94 -19.35
C ASP A 49 -15.13 13.12 -18.05
N LEU A 50 -14.02 12.47 -17.72
CA LEU A 50 -13.89 11.58 -16.56
C LEU A 50 -13.12 12.18 -15.39
N ASP A 51 -12.28 13.18 -15.65
CA ASP A 51 -11.45 13.77 -14.61
C ASP A 51 -12.30 14.60 -13.63
N PRO A 52 -12.03 14.53 -12.31
CA PRO A 52 -12.70 15.35 -11.33
C PRO A 52 -12.54 16.83 -11.67
N LYS A 53 -13.66 17.49 -11.95
CA LYS A 53 -13.65 18.93 -12.22
C LYS A 53 -13.40 19.68 -10.91
N PRO A 54 -12.57 20.74 -10.90
CA PRO A 54 -12.33 21.55 -9.71
C PRO A 54 -13.66 21.95 -9.05
N GLY A 55 -13.78 21.75 -7.74
CA GLY A 55 -15.00 22.07 -6.98
C GLY A 55 -16.12 21.02 -7.02
N LYS A 56 -15.91 19.87 -7.67
CA LYS A 56 -16.77 18.68 -7.53
C LYS A 56 -16.01 17.59 -6.78
N PRO A 57 -16.54 17.03 -5.68
CA PRO A 57 -15.93 15.86 -5.07
C PRO A 57 -15.87 14.76 -6.12
N ALA A 58 -14.71 14.12 -6.28
CA ALA A 58 -14.59 12.92 -7.10
C ALA A 58 -15.64 11.93 -6.58
N GLY A 59 -16.64 11.62 -7.41
CA GLY A 59 -17.79 10.80 -7.02
C GLY A 59 -17.29 9.51 -6.37
N SER A 60 -17.85 9.20 -5.20
CA SER A 60 -17.58 8.05 -4.33
C SER A 60 -16.41 7.17 -4.79
N GLY A 61 -15.19 7.68 -4.64
CA GLY A 61 -14.01 6.81 -4.62
C GLY A 61 -14.22 5.75 -3.53
N VAL A 62 -13.75 4.53 -3.79
CA VAL A 62 -13.90 3.39 -2.89
C VAL A 62 -13.57 3.83 -1.46
N GLN A 63 -14.59 3.83 -0.60
CA GLN A 63 -14.39 4.06 0.82
C GLN A 63 -13.84 2.75 1.39
N PHE A 64 -12.53 2.72 1.61
CA PHE A 64 -11.91 1.61 2.33
C PHE A 64 -12.46 1.59 3.77
N PRO A 65 -12.78 0.40 4.32
CA PRO A 65 -13.30 0.27 5.68
C PRO A 65 -12.35 0.84 6.73
#